data_AF-A0A962V6B7-F1
#
_entry.id   AF-A0A962V6B7-F1
#
_cell.length_a   1.000
_cell.length_b   1.000
_cell.length_c   1.000
_cell.angle_alpha   90.00
_cell.angle_beta   90.00
_cell.angle_gamma   90.00
#
_symmetry.space_group_name_H-M   'P 1'
#
loop_
_entity.id
_entity.type
_entity.pdbx_description
1 polymer ?
#
loop_
_entity_poly.entity_id
_entity_poly.type
_entity_poly.pdbx_seq_one_letter_code
_entity_poly.pdbx_strand_id
1 'polypeptide(L)'
;MMTEKIVQDSRASRTARTRSPRYHGKLARARANLNRLLSAPIRYSANGKKVVSHATINDRNKCFGKMIRDLHALGYKLVELDNLKPKHIQALVSLWETQGLSASSLQKRFSYLRLLCQWLG
;
A
#
# COMPACT_ATOMS: atom_id res chain seq x y z
N MET A 1 -20.70 -36.26 -3.27
CA MET A 1 -21.11 -34.88 -2.91
C MET A 1 -19.89 -33.99 -3.13
N MET A 2 -19.50 -33.59 -4.36
CA MET A 2 -20.07 -32.47 -5.17
C MET A 2 -20.39 -31.26 -4.28
N THR A 3 -19.70 -30.12 -4.31
CA THR A 3 -19.32 -29.20 -5.42
C THR A 3 -17.95 -28.53 -5.13
N GLU A 4 -16.93 -28.51 -6.00
CA GLU A 4 -16.72 -27.82 -7.30
C GLU A 4 -16.52 -26.28 -7.28
N LYS A 5 -15.37 -25.87 -7.88
CA LYS A 5 -14.96 -24.56 -8.47
C LYS A 5 -14.36 -23.49 -7.52
N ILE A 6 -13.03 -23.31 -7.50
CA ILE A 6 -12.18 -22.54 -8.44
C ILE A 6 -12.47 -21.02 -8.40
N VAL A 7 -11.50 -20.25 -7.88
CA VAL A 7 -11.01 -18.95 -8.38
C VAL A 7 -9.60 -18.78 -7.76
N GLN A 8 -8.53 -19.28 -8.39
CA GLN A 8 -7.76 -18.58 -9.44
C GLN A 8 -7.46 -17.13 -9.05
N ASP A 9 -6.57 -16.96 -8.08
CA ASP A 9 -5.67 -15.79 -8.02
C ASP A 9 -5.00 -15.68 -9.38
N SER A 10 -5.52 -14.77 -10.19
CA SER A 10 -5.20 -14.70 -11.61
C SER A 10 -3.75 -14.27 -11.77
N ARG A 11 -2.90 -15.27 -11.98
CA ARG A 11 -1.69 -15.18 -12.80
C ARG A 11 -2.08 -14.58 -14.15
N ALA A 12 -1.95 -13.27 -14.27
CA ALA A 12 -1.78 -12.61 -15.55
C ALA A 12 -0.30 -12.29 -15.75
N SER A 13 0.23 -12.85 -16.84
CA SER A 13 1.35 -12.34 -17.63
C SER A 13 2.77 -12.71 -17.19
N ARG A 14 3.19 -13.84 -17.76
CA ARG A 14 4.57 -14.28 -18.03
C ARG A 14 5.34 -13.21 -18.82
N THR A 15 6.64 -13.12 -18.54
CA THR A 15 7.71 -12.45 -19.30
C THR A 15 7.58 -10.95 -19.57
N ALA A 16 7.84 -10.15 -18.55
CA ALA A 16 8.72 -9.02 -18.71
C ALA A 16 9.81 -9.15 -17.64
N ARG A 17 11.07 -9.15 -18.05
CA ARG A 17 12.20 -8.88 -17.15
C ARG A 17 12.00 -7.45 -16.67
N THR A 18 11.15 -7.26 -15.66
CA THR A 18 10.81 -5.95 -15.15
C THR A 18 12.05 -5.43 -14.46
N ARG A 19 12.81 -4.59 -15.18
CA ARG A 19 13.63 -3.57 -14.51
C ARG A 19 12.69 -2.97 -13.48
N SER A 20 12.98 -3.21 -12.18
CA SER A 20 12.30 -2.54 -11.07
C SER A 20 12.05 -1.10 -11.51
N PRO A 21 10.81 -0.57 -11.43
CA PRO A 21 10.53 0.77 -11.90
C PRO A 21 11.55 1.68 -11.24
N ARG A 22 12.53 2.17 -12.02
CA ARG A 22 13.45 3.18 -11.54
C ARG A 22 12.50 4.33 -11.23
N TYR A 23 12.30 4.60 -9.95
CA TYR A 23 11.41 5.67 -9.56
C TYR A 23 12.15 6.95 -9.94
N HIS A 24 11.63 7.70 -10.91
CA HIS A 24 12.17 9.02 -11.27
C HIS A 24 11.10 10.07 -10.95
N GLY A 25 11.51 11.28 -10.60
CA GLY A 25 10.60 12.40 -10.36
C GLY A 25 9.76 12.27 -9.06
N LYS A 26 8.52 12.76 -9.11
CA LYS A 26 7.65 12.94 -7.93
C LYS A 26 7.38 11.64 -7.16
N LEU A 27 7.21 10.51 -7.86
CA LEU A 27 6.96 9.21 -7.25
C LEU A 27 8.16 8.70 -6.44
N ALA A 28 9.38 8.92 -6.94
CA ALA A 28 10.61 8.57 -6.24
C ALA A 28 10.76 9.34 -4.93
N ARG A 29 10.48 10.65 -5.00
CA ARG A 29 10.49 11.55 -3.85
C ARG A 29 9.44 11.14 -2.82
N ALA A 30 8.23 10.78 -3.25
CA ALA A 30 7.20 10.25 -2.37
C ALA A 30 7.62 8.96 -1.67
N ARG A 31 8.26 8.04 -2.40
CA ARG A 31 8.77 6.79 -1.82
C ARG A 31 9.92 7.05 -0.84
N ALA A 32 10.81 7.98 -1.14
CA ALA A 32 11.90 8.38 -0.24
C ALA A 32 11.37 9.07 1.02
N ASN A 33 10.40 9.98 0.88
CA ASN A 33 9.72 10.62 2.00
C ASN A 33 8.99 9.57 2.87
N LEU A 34 8.33 8.57 2.27
CA LEU A 34 7.77 7.41 2.99
C LEU A 34 8.81 6.71 3.84
N ASN A 35 9.92 6.30 3.23
CA ASN A 35 10.93 5.53 3.91
C ASN A 35 11.54 6.32 5.07
N ARG A 36 11.70 7.64 4.90
CA ARG A 36 12.17 8.54 5.96
C ARG A 36 11.19 8.58 7.13
N LEU A 37 9.92 8.88 6.86
CA LEU A 37 8.87 8.99 7.88
C LEU A 37 8.63 7.67 8.61
N LEU A 38 8.71 6.56 7.89
CA LEU A 38 8.37 5.24 8.43
C LEU A 38 9.56 4.44 8.94
N SER A 39 10.79 4.96 8.83
CA SER A 39 12.03 4.26 9.19
C SER A 39 12.01 3.65 10.61
N ALA A 40 11.50 4.40 11.58
CA ALA A 40 11.31 3.95 12.96
C ALA A 40 9.97 3.22 13.20
N PRO A 41 8.80 3.82 12.93
CA PRO A 41 7.52 3.24 13.37
C PRO A 41 7.14 1.94 12.65
N ILE A 42 7.66 1.68 11.44
CA ILE A 42 7.34 0.45 10.70
C ILE A 42 7.77 -0.83 11.42
N ARG A 43 8.75 -0.74 12.32
CA ARG A 43 9.28 -1.85 13.11
C ARG A 43 8.42 -2.22 14.30
N TYR A 44 7.44 -1.38 14.65
CA TYR A 44 6.61 -1.58 15.84
C TYR A 44 5.15 -1.88 15.50
N SER A 45 4.44 -2.49 16.44
CA SER A 45 2.98 -2.65 16.39
C SER A 45 2.27 -1.31 16.40
N ALA A 46 0.97 -1.29 16.09
CA ALA A 46 0.17 -0.05 16.06
C ALA A 46 0.20 0.74 17.38
N ASN A 47 0.36 0.04 18.51
CA ASN A 47 0.48 0.63 19.85
C ASN A 47 1.94 0.85 20.31
N GLY A 48 2.93 0.63 19.45
CA GLY A 48 4.36 0.80 19.77
C GLY A 48 4.97 -0.27 20.69
N LYS A 49 4.17 -1.15 21.30
CA LYS A 49 4.61 -2.04 22.38
C LYS A 49 5.45 -3.24 21.92
N LYS A 50 5.30 -3.68 20.67
CA LYS A 50 5.93 -4.91 20.17
C LYS A 50 6.69 -4.65 18.89
N VAL A 51 7.89 -5.23 18.76
CA VAL A 51 8.60 -5.29 17.48
C VAL A 51 7.90 -6.31 16.58
N VAL A 52 7.64 -5.94 15.34
CA VAL A 52 7.00 -6.82 14.35
C VAL A 52 8.03 -7.57 13.52
N SER A 53 7.63 -8.71 12.96
CA SER A 53 8.51 -9.52 12.12
C SER A 53 8.94 -8.81 10.83
N HIS A 54 10.06 -9.24 10.26
CA HIS A 54 10.54 -8.74 8.95
C HIS A 54 9.51 -8.95 7.83
N ALA A 55 8.75 -10.05 7.89
CA ALA A 55 7.65 -10.30 6.96
C ALA A 55 6.57 -9.21 7.05
N THR A 56 6.20 -8.82 8.27
CA THR A 56 5.22 -7.74 8.51
C THR A 56 5.73 -6.39 8.01
N ILE A 57 7.01 -6.08 8.25
CA ILE A 57 7.66 -4.86 7.76
C ILE A 57 7.62 -4.82 6.23
N ASN A 58 7.94 -5.93 5.57
CA ASN A 58 7.91 -6.05 4.11
C ASN A 58 6.50 -5.87 3.54
N ASP A 59 5.50 -6.50 4.15
CA ASP A 59 4.10 -6.39 3.72
C ASP A 59 3.58 -4.96 3.85
N ARG A 60 3.89 -4.27 4.95
CA ARG A 60 3.60 -2.84 5.13
C ARG A 60 4.26 -2.00 4.03
N ASN A 61 5.56 -2.19 3.81
CA ASN A 61 6.32 -1.46 2.78
C ASN A 61 5.75 -1.66 1.37
N LYS A 62 5.33 -2.88 1.04
CA LYS A 62 4.66 -3.19 -0.23
C LYS A 62 3.32 -2.49 -0.34
N CYS A 63 2.51 -2.55 0.72
CA CYS A 63 1.18 -1.94 0.73
C CYS A 63 1.25 -0.41 0.59
N PHE A 64 2.08 0.26 1.39
CA PHE A 64 2.27 1.72 1.28
C PHE A 64 2.84 2.13 -0.07
N GLY A 65 3.77 1.34 -0.62
CA GLY A 65 4.28 1.59 -1.97
C GLY A 65 3.21 1.47 -3.03
N LYS A 66 2.29 0.52 -2.87
CA LYS A 66 1.13 0.38 -3.75
C LYS A 66 0.20 1.59 -3.62
N MET A 67 -0.11 2.05 -2.40
CA MET A 67 -0.95 3.23 -2.17
C MET A 67 -0.41 4.48 -2.88
N ILE A 68 0.91 4.74 -2.78
CA ILE A 68 1.54 5.87 -3.47
C ILE A 68 1.41 5.73 -4.99
N ARG A 69 1.64 4.53 -5.54
CA ARG A 69 1.49 4.27 -6.98
C ARG A 69 0.05 4.45 -7.44
N ASP A 70 -0.92 3.93 -6.67
CA ASP A 70 -2.34 4.05 -6.93
C ASP A 70 -2.76 5.53 -6.96
N LEU A 71 -2.30 6.34 -5.99
CA LEU A 71 -2.55 7.78 -5.97
C LEU A 71 -1.97 8.50 -7.20
N HIS A 72 -0.72 8.17 -7.57
CA HIS A 72 -0.10 8.76 -8.77
C HIS A 72 -0.83 8.36 -10.05
N ALA A 73 -1.29 7.12 -10.15
CA ALA A 73 -2.07 6.63 -11.29
C ALA A 73 -3.44 7.34 -11.39
N LEU A 74 -4.05 7.69 -10.25
CA LEU A 74 -5.26 8.52 -10.17
C LEU A 74 -5.00 10.01 -10.44
N GLY A 75 -3.76 10.41 -10.75
CA GLY A 75 -3.38 11.79 -11.04
C GLY A 75 -2.94 12.60 -9.81
N TYR A 76 -3.03 12.04 -8.61
CA TYR A 76 -2.53 12.66 -7.37
C TYR A 76 -1.01 12.48 -7.28
N LYS A 77 -0.26 13.43 -7.86
CA LYS A 77 1.21 13.46 -7.90
C LYS A 77 1.82 13.88 -6.56
N LEU A 78 1.47 13.17 -5.50
CA LEU A 78 1.92 13.43 -4.14
C LEU A 78 3.45 13.26 -4.04
N VAL A 79 4.14 14.19 -3.38
CA VAL A 79 5.61 14.16 -3.20
C VAL A 79 5.98 13.89 -1.75
N GLU A 80 5.13 14.31 -0.81
CA GLU A 80 5.33 14.18 0.63
C GLU A 80 4.06 13.59 1.23
N LEU A 81 4.20 12.56 2.06
CA LEU A 81 3.04 11.92 2.70
C LEU A 81 2.44 12.78 3.79
N ASP A 82 3.18 13.74 4.32
CA ASP A 82 2.68 14.77 5.22
C ASP A 82 1.50 15.56 4.58
N ASN A 83 1.44 15.63 3.24
CA ASN A 83 0.36 16.26 2.48
C ASN A 83 -0.81 15.31 2.16
N LEU A 84 -0.91 14.15 2.81
CA LEU A 84 -2.02 13.22 2.63
C LEU A 84 -3.31 13.82 3.21
N LYS A 85 -4.31 14.07 2.36
CA LYS A 85 -5.59 14.67 2.73
C LYS A 85 -6.73 13.64 2.65
N PRO A 86 -7.88 13.88 3.31
CA PRO A 86 -9.04 12.97 3.24
C PRO A 86 -9.48 12.61 1.82
N LYS A 87 -9.37 13.54 0.85
CA LYS A 87 -9.66 13.27 -0.57
C LYS A 87 -8.80 12.14 -1.17
N HIS A 88 -7.54 12.01 -0.74
CA HIS A 88 -6.65 10.93 -1.20
C HIS A 88 -7.07 9.58 -0.62
N ILE A 89 -7.51 9.58 0.64
CA ILE A 89 -8.06 8.40 1.32
C ILE A 89 -9.31 7.92 0.59
N GLN A 90 -10.26 8.83 0.32
CA GLN A 90 -11.47 8.53 -0.44
C GLN A 90 -11.15 7.96 -1.82
N ALA A 91 -10.23 8.60 -2.56
CA ALA A 91 -9.83 8.12 -3.89
C ALA A 91 -9.23 6.70 -3.86
N LEU A 92 -8.43 6.37 -2.84
CA LEU A 92 -7.89 5.01 -2.65
C LEU A 92 -9.00 4.00 -2.33
N VAL A 93 -9.93 4.35 -1.44
CA VAL A 93 -11.06 3.49 -1.05
C VAL A 93 -11.92 3.19 -2.27
N SER A 94 -12.33 4.21 -3.02
CA SER A 94 -13.14 4.04 -4.23
C SER A 94 -12.41 3.18 -5.28
N LEU A 95 -11.10 3.35 -5.45
CA LEU A 95 -10.31 2.49 -6.35
C LEU A 95 -10.31 1.03 -5.90
N TRP A 96 -10.27 0.76 -4.61
CA TRP A 96 -10.25 -0.61 -4.10
C TRP A 96 -11.61 -1.29 -4.17
N GLU A 97 -12.69 -0.52 -4.01
CA GLU A 97 -14.06 -0.98 -4.22
C GLU A 97 -14.29 -1.35 -5.69
N THR A 98 -13.84 -0.50 -6.63
CA THR A 98 -13.96 -0.80 -8.07
C THR A 98 -13.09 -1.97 -8.52
N GLN A 99 -12.00 -2.27 -7.82
CA GLN A 99 -11.15 -3.44 -8.07
C GLN A 99 -11.79 -4.78 -7.67
N GLY A 100 -12.94 -4.79 -6.99
CA GLY A 100 -13.63 -6.03 -6.60
C GLY A 100 -12.81 -6.92 -5.66
N LEU A 101 -12.01 -6.31 -4.78
CA LEU A 101 -11.13 -7.06 -3.88
C LEU A 101 -11.92 -7.86 -2.84
N SER A 102 -11.37 -8.99 -2.41
CA SER A 102 -11.96 -9.76 -1.30
C SER A 102 -12.02 -8.95 -0.01
N ALA A 103 -13.01 -9.25 0.84
CA ALA A 103 -13.21 -8.58 2.13
C ALA A 103 -11.95 -8.60 3.01
N SER A 104 -11.25 -9.74 3.09
CA SER A 104 -10.00 -9.87 3.84
C SER A 104 -8.87 -8.99 3.29
N SER A 105 -8.83 -8.80 1.97
CA SER A 105 -7.85 -7.91 1.33
C SER A 105 -8.14 -6.44 1.62
N LEU A 106 -9.41 -6.04 1.56
CA LEU A 106 -9.86 -4.69 1.93
C LEU A 106 -9.57 -4.39 3.39
N GLN A 107 -9.94 -5.29 4.31
CA GLN A 107 -9.66 -5.15 5.74
C GLN A 107 -8.16 -4.96 6.01
N LYS A 108 -7.31 -5.74 5.33
CA LYS A 108 -5.84 -5.59 5.45
C LYS A 108 -5.38 -4.22 4.96
N ARG A 109 -5.83 -3.78 3.78
CA ARG A 109 -5.48 -2.45 3.23
C ARG A 109 -5.96 -1.31 4.13
N PHE A 110 -7.18 -1.38 4.67
CA PHE A 110 -7.70 -0.39 5.63
C PHE A 110 -6.93 -0.39 6.93
N SER A 111 -6.55 -1.56 7.45
CA SER A 111 -5.74 -1.66 8.66
C SER A 111 -4.39 -0.95 8.48
N TYR A 112 -3.72 -1.16 7.34
CA TYR A 112 -2.48 -0.45 7.05
C TYR A 112 -2.70 1.04 6.75
N LEU A 113 -3.80 1.41 6.09
CA LEU A 113 -4.12 2.82 5.82
C LEU A 113 -4.32 3.60 7.12
N ARG A 114 -5.06 3.04 8.07
CA ARG A 114 -5.23 3.62 9.42
C ARG A 114 -3.89 3.78 10.13
N LEU A 115 -3.05 2.74 10.06
CA LEU A 115 -1.72 2.78 10.66
C LEU A 115 -0.83 3.86 10.05
N LEU A 116 -0.89 4.03 8.72
CA LEU A 116 -0.19 5.09 8.02
C LEU A 116 -0.66 6.46 8.51
N CYS A 117 -1.97 6.71 8.54
CA CYS A 117 -2.52 7.98 9.04
C CYS A 117 -2.07 8.26 10.48
N GLN A 118 -2.17 7.26 11.37
CA GLN A 118 -1.75 7.40 12.77
C GLN A 118 -0.28 7.80 12.94
N TRP A 119 0.60 7.35 12.02
CA TRP A 119 2.03 7.71 12.06
C TRP A 119 2.35 9.04 11.40
N LEU A 120 1.47 9.55 10.55
CA LEU A 120 1.63 10.86 9.92
C LEU A 120 1.18 12.01 10.83
N GLY A 121 0.38 11.73 11.86
CA GLY A 121 -0.14 12.71 12.82
C GLY A 121 -1.61 13.03 12.55
#